data_AF-A0AAD6SSK3-F1
#
_entry.id   AF-A0AAD6SSK3-F1
#
_cell.length_a   1.000
_cell.length_b   1.000
_cell.length_c   1.000
_cell.angle_alpha   90.00
_cell.angle_beta   90.00
_cell.angle_gamma   90.00
#
_symmetry.space_group_name_H-M   'P 1'
#
loop_
_entity.id
_entity.type
_entity.pdbx_description
1 polymer ?
#
loop_
_entity_poly.entity_id
_entity_poly.type
_entity_poly.pdbx_seq_one_letter_code
_entity_poly.pdbx_strand_id
1 'polypeptide(L)'
;MEARYGLEHGAYIWGRSVHNIRIERLWCDVTRGFGHKWSNFFLSLEVSAGLKPDLDAHVWLLHHLFLPAINQDASDWAKTWNEHKIRFDNDRTRSPRDLFFFGMTQNGLRGFDADQEEEEIIKDLDAYGVDWEELHDADVMAHHMEHNADQELDPEALENPFSNDGPHRLSHVEVQEPLCPFSVEYVTQLDTHLALNPHSASRNMNSRRDVWIDALDFCRHLYD
;
A
#
# COMPACT_ATOMS: atom_id res chain seq x y z
N MET A 1 -9.06 -9.06 -13.68
CA MET A 1 -9.50 -7.69 -14.05
C MET A 1 -9.45 -7.53 -15.57
N GLU A 2 -8.36 -7.93 -16.21
CA GLU A 2 -8.19 -7.98 -17.69
C GLU A 2 -9.25 -8.79 -18.44
N ALA A 3 -9.70 -9.93 -17.89
CA ALA A 3 -10.75 -10.75 -18.51
C ALA A 3 -12.11 -10.03 -18.66
N ARG A 4 -12.30 -8.88 -17.99
CA ARG A 4 -13.54 -8.10 -18.00
C ARG A 4 -13.40 -6.74 -18.69
N TYR A 5 -12.19 -6.20 -18.81
CA TYR A 5 -11.94 -4.84 -19.33
C TYR A 5 -10.96 -4.78 -20.52
N GLY A 6 -10.29 -5.88 -20.89
CA GLY A 6 -9.37 -5.93 -22.03
C GLY A 6 -7.90 -5.78 -21.67
N LEU A 7 -7.02 -6.19 -22.60
CA LEU A 7 -5.57 -6.41 -22.43
C LEU A 7 -4.71 -5.17 -22.12
N GLU A 8 -5.32 -3.99 -21.95
CA GLU A 8 -4.62 -2.74 -21.62
C GLU A 8 -5.29 -1.96 -20.48
N HIS A 9 -6.32 -2.53 -19.84
CA HIS A 9 -6.94 -1.93 -18.66
C HIS A 9 -6.24 -2.43 -17.39
N GLY A 10 -4.97 -2.08 -17.27
CA GLY A 10 -4.30 -2.05 -15.97
C GLY A 10 -5.07 -1.10 -15.05
N ALA A 11 -5.18 -1.43 -13.77
CA ALA A 11 -5.73 -0.52 -12.77
C ALA A 11 -4.74 0.64 -12.58
N TYR A 12 -4.82 1.63 -13.46
CA TYR A 12 -3.93 2.77 -13.51
C TYR A 12 -4.67 4.02 -13.08
N ILE A 13 -4.17 4.66 -12.02
CA ILE A 13 -4.66 5.96 -11.57
C ILE A 13 -3.90 7.01 -12.38
N TRP A 14 -4.63 7.76 -13.20
CA TRP A 14 -4.08 8.72 -14.14
C TRP A 14 -4.49 10.16 -13.79
N GLY A 15 -3.54 11.09 -13.95
CA GLY A 15 -3.63 12.53 -13.69
C GLY A 15 -2.22 13.06 -13.41
N ARG A 16 -1.96 14.37 -13.59
CA ARG A 16 -0.67 14.96 -13.15
C ARG A 16 -0.43 14.62 -11.68
N SER A 17 0.82 14.44 -11.26
CA SER A 17 1.24 14.11 -9.88
C SER A 17 0.46 14.86 -8.77
N VAL A 18 0.03 16.10 -9.03
CA VAL A 18 -0.80 16.92 -8.13
C VAL A 18 -2.21 16.35 -7.84
N HIS A 19 -2.72 15.46 -8.69
CA HIS A 19 -3.98 14.72 -8.52
C HIS A 19 -3.78 13.41 -7.75
N ASN A 20 -2.53 12.91 -7.66
CA ASN A 20 -2.17 11.76 -6.84
C ASN A 20 -1.83 12.14 -5.39
N ILE A 21 -1.83 13.43 -5.06
CA ILE A 21 -1.51 13.91 -3.71
C ILE A 21 -2.36 13.22 -2.64
N ARG A 22 -3.65 12.99 -2.89
CA ARG A 22 -4.53 12.28 -1.92
C ARG A 22 -4.11 10.83 -1.69
N ILE A 23 -3.65 10.13 -2.72
CA ILE A 23 -3.16 8.76 -2.57
C ILE A 23 -1.77 8.75 -1.92
N GLU A 24 -0.91 9.72 -2.24
CA GLU A 24 0.40 9.91 -1.60
C GLU A 24 0.27 10.24 -0.11
N ARG A 25 -0.69 11.10 0.25
CA ARG A 25 -1.02 11.40 1.65
C ARG A 25 -1.53 10.17 2.37
N LEU A 26 -2.42 9.40 1.74
CA LEU A 26 -2.87 8.13 2.28
C LEU A 26 -1.71 7.16 2.49
N TRP A 27 -0.75 7.09 1.55
CA TRP A 27 0.47 6.28 1.69
C TRP A 27 1.35 6.74 2.85
N CYS A 28 1.47 8.05 3.08
CA CYS A 28 2.14 8.59 4.27
C CYS A 28 1.44 8.11 5.55
N ASP A 29 0.11 8.15 5.59
CA ASP A 29 -0.68 7.74 6.76
C ASP A 29 -0.66 6.22 6.98
N VAL A 30 -0.64 5.42 5.91
CA VAL A 30 -0.43 3.96 5.94
C VAL A 30 0.95 3.64 6.53
N THR A 31 1.98 4.31 6.02
CA THR A 31 3.36 4.12 6.47
C THR A 31 3.51 4.50 7.93
N ARG A 32 2.95 5.63 8.36
CA ARG A 32 2.94 6.06 9.77
C ARG A 32 2.10 5.12 10.64
N GLY A 33 0.98 4.61 10.13
CA GLY A 33 0.00 3.83 10.87
C GLY A 33 0.46 2.42 11.21
N PHE A 34 0.98 1.67 10.23
CA PHE A 34 1.49 0.33 10.48
C PHE A 34 2.79 0.00 9.73
N GLY A 35 3.06 0.64 8.59
CA GLY A 35 4.22 0.32 7.74
C GLY A 35 5.57 0.49 8.44
N HIS A 36 5.78 1.62 9.11
CA HIS A 36 7.04 1.98 9.78
C HIS A 36 7.43 0.96 10.88
N LYS A 37 6.43 0.40 11.57
CA LYS A 37 6.64 -0.66 12.56
C LYS A 37 7.27 -1.91 11.94
N TRP A 38 6.75 -2.34 10.79
CA TRP A 38 7.25 -3.52 10.07
C TRP A 38 8.58 -3.25 9.38
N SER A 39 8.75 -2.06 8.79
CA SER A 39 10.03 -1.62 8.22
C SER A 39 11.15 -1.67 9.24
N ASN A 40 10.94 -1.08 10.43
CA ASN A 40 11.94 -1.10 11.50
C ASN A 40 12.19 -2.52 12.04
N PHE A 41 11.16 -3.34 12.09
CA PHE A 41 11.30 -4.75 12.47
C PHE A 41 12.21 -5.49 11.49
N PHE A 42 11.98 -5.38 10.18
CA PHE A 42 12.83 -6.04 9.17
C PHE A 42 14.26 -5.52 9.17
N LEU A 43 14.45 -4.20 9.30
CA LEU A 43 15.79 -3.62 9.46
C LEU A 43 16.50 -4.19 10.69
N SER A 44 15.78 -4.38 11.80
CA SER A 44 16.36 -5.00 13.00
C SER A 44 16.74 -6.46 12.78
N LEU A 45 15.98 -7.21 11.97
CA LEU A 45 16.31 -8.59 11.62
C LEU A 45 17.54 -8.67 10.73
N GLU A 46 17.71 -7.72 9.80
CA GLU A 46 18.89 -7.64 8.94
C GLU A 46 20.15 -7.38 9.77
N VAL A 47 20.11 -6.37 10.63
CA VAL A 47 21.27 -5.97 11.45
C VAL A 47 21.67 -7.04 12.47
N SER A 48 20.69 -7.78 13.02
CA SER A 48 20.95 -8.55 14.25
C SER A 48 20.33 -9.95 14.33
N ALA A 49 19.61 -10.40 13.30
CA ALA A 49 19.01 -11.73 13.24
C ALA A 49 19.26 -12.46 11.90
N GLY A 50 20.24 -12.01 11.12
CA GLY A 50 20.75 -12.71 9.93
C GLY A 50 19.79 -12.73 8.74
N LEU A 51 18.80 -11.83 8.68
CA LEU A 51 18.01 -11.63 7.47
C LEU A 51 18.91 -11.10 6.35
N LYS A 52 18.81 -11.69 5.15
CA LYS A 52 19.47 -11.22 3.94
C LYS A 52 18.38 -10.89 2.91
N PRO A 53 18.13 -9.60 2.61
CA PRO A 53 17.04 -9.21 1.71
C PRO A 53 17.27 -9.68 0.27
N ASP A 54 18.52 -9.86 -0.15
CA ASP A 54 18.87 -10.33 -1.51
C ASP A 54 18.61 -11.83 -1.74
N LEU A 55 18.16 -12.58 -0.71
CA LEU A 55 17.82 -13.99 -0.87
C LEU A 55 16.30 -14.19 -0.92
N ASP A 56 15.81 -14.64 -2.07
CA ASP A 56 14.40 -14.99 -2.28
C ASP A 56 13.87 -15.97 -1.24
N ALA A 57 14.70 -16.92 -0.79
CA ALA A 57 14.34 -17.87 0.27
C ALA A 57 14.03 -17.18 1.61
N HIS A 58 14.77 -16.12 1.96
CA HIS A 58 14.52 -15.35 3.17
C HIS A 58 13.27 -14.48 3.01
N VAL A 59 13.06 -13.89 1.83
CA VAL A 59 11.85 -13.12 1.51
C VAL A 59 10.61 -14.03 1.58
N TRP A 60 10.69 -15.23 1.00
CA TRP A 60 9.65 -16.25 1.12
C TRP A 60 9.36 -16.59 2.59
N LEU A 61 10.39 -16.83 3.41
CA LEU A 61 10.20 -17.17 4.82
C LEU A 61 9.55 -16.00 5.60
N LEU A 62 9.93 -14.75 5.32
CA LEU A 62 9.26 -13.57 5.89
C LEU A 62 7.79 -13.54 5.52
N HIS A 63 7.45 -13.79 4.25
CA HIS A 63 6.06 -13.83 3.81
C HIS A 63 5.30 -14.97 4.51
N HIS A 64 5.87 -16.16 4.56
CA HIS A 64 5.27 -17.32 5.22
C HIS A 64 4.95 -17.05 6.69
N LEU A 65 5.88 -16.43 7.43
CA LEU A 65 5.74 -16.15 8.85
C LEU A 65 4.86 -14.95 9.17
N PHE A 66 5.00 -13.85 8.41
CA PHE A 66 4.52 -12.54 8.84
C PHE A 66 3.50 -11.90 7.92
N LEU A 67 3.30 -12.38 6.68
CA LEU A 67 2.29 -11.81 5.78
C LEU A 67 0.88 -11.86 6.36
N PRO A 68 0.42 -12.94 7.03
CA PRO A 68 -0.89 -12.94 7.68
C PRO A 68 -1.02 -11.84 8.75
N ALA A 69 0.04 -11.60 9.51
CA ALA A 69 0.09 -10.58 10.54
C ALA A 69 0.12 -9.16 9.98
N ILE A 70 0.83 -8.93 8.86
CA ILE A 70 0.84 -7.66 8.14
C ILE A 70 -0.55 -7.36 7.59
N ASN A 71 -1.19 -8.34 6.95
CA ASN A 71 -2.55 -8.19 6.42
C ASN A 71 -3.58 -7.92 7.52
N GLN A 72 -3.40 -8.51 8.69
CA GLN A 72 -4.23 -8.19 9.86
C GLN A 72 -4.03 -6.76 10.33
N ASP A 73 -2.77 -6.29 10.47
CA ASP A 73 -2.49 -4.91 10.87
C ASP A 73 -3.01 -3.90 9.84
N ALA A 74 -2.90 -4.20 8.54
CA ALA A 74 -3.46 -3.38 7.47
C ALA A 74 -4.99 -3.32 7.54
N SER A 75 -5.64 -4.45 7.80
CA SER A 75 -7.10 -4.53 7.96
C SER A 75 -7.58 -3.77 9.21
N ASP A 76 -6.87 -3.89 10.32
CA ASP A 76 -7.15 -3.16 11.56
C ASP A 76 -6.98 -1.65 11.35
N TRP A 77 -5.88 -1.24 10.72
CA TRP A 77 -5.63 0.17 10.37
C TRP A 77 -6.73 0.72 9.45
N ALA A 78 -7.11 -0.01 8.40
CA ALA A 78 -8.16 0.43 7.47
C ALA A 78 -9.51 0.63 8.19
N LYS A 79 -9.87 -0.23 9.15
CA LYS A 79 -11.09 -0.04 9.95
C LYS A 79 -10.99 1.24 10.79
N THR A 80 -9.90 1.41 11.54
CA THR A 80 -9.69 2.59 12.38
C THR A 80 -9.66 3.87 11.54
N TRP A 81 -8.98 3.85 10.39
CA TRP A 81 -8.95 4.95 9.46
C TRP A 81 -10.35 5.26 8.94
N ASN A 82 -11.15 4.27 8.55
CA ASN A 82 -12.51 4.56 8.07
C ASN A 82 -13.46 5.14 9.14
N GLU A 83 -13.13 4.97 10.42
CA GLU A 83 -13.92 5.46 11.56
C GLU A 83 -13.41 6.79 12.14
N HIS A 84 -12.21 7.26 11.76
CA HIS A 84 -11.64 8.48 12.31
C HIS A 84 -12.51 9.70 12.00
N LYS A 85 -12.57 10.67 12.91
CA LYS A 85 -13.42 11.85 12.73
C LYS A 85 -12.67 12.97 12.02
N ILE A 86 -13.19 13.38 10.87
CA ILE A 86 -12.73 14.54 10.12
C ILE A 86 -13.48 15.77 10.64
N ARG A 87 -12.75 16.86 10.89
CA ARG A 87 -13.31 18.15 11.25
C ARG A 87 -13.44 18.99 10.00
N PHE A 88 -14.63 19.54 9.78
CA PHE A 88 -14.89 20.50 8.72
C PHE A 88 -15.17 21.86 9.34
N ASP A 89 -14.58 22.91 8.80
CA ASP A 89 -14.95 24.28 9.18
C ASP A 89 -16.42 24.49 8.78
N ASN A 90 -17.28 24.73 9.78
CA ASN A 90 -18.74 24.89 9.71
C ASN A 90 -19.65 23.65 9.59
N ASP A 91 -19.17 22.39 9.64
CA ASP A 91 -20.07 21.21 9.68
C ASP A 91 -19.76 20.24 10.85
N ARG A 92 -20.71 19.36 11.14
CA ARG A 92 -20.58 18.28 12.12
C ARG A 92 -19.42 17.36 11.72
N THR A 93 -18.63 16.94 12.70
CA THR A 93 -17.55 15.95 12.49
C THR A 93 -18.13 14.63 11.98
N ARG A 94 -17.61 14.12 10.87
CA ARG A 94 -18.03 12.86 10.25
C ARG A 94 -16.82 11.97 9.99
N SER A 95 -17.02 10.66 10.00
CA SER A 95 -15.97 9.72 9.58
C SER A 95 -15.99 9.50 8.07
N PRO A 96 -14.88 9.04 7.45
CA PRO A 96 -14.90 8.61 6.04
C PRO A 96 -16.05 7.63 5.75
N ARG A 97 -16.32 6.69 6.66
CA ARG A 97 -17.46 5.77 6.56
C ARG A 97 -18.80 6.50 6.57
N ASP A 98 -18.98 7.47 7.46
CA ASP A 98 -20.21 8.29 7.51
C ASP A 98 -20.38 9.09 6.21
N LEU A 99 -19.30 9.71 5.73
CA LEU A 99 -19.29 10.51 4.49
C LEU A 99 -19.67 9.64 3.29
N PHE A 100 -19.11 8.43 3.18
CA PHE A 100 -19.46 7.50 2.12
C PHE A 100 -20.93 7.08 2.19
N PHE A 101 -21.41 6.66 3.36
CA PHE A 101 -22.78 6.20 3.54
C PHE A 101 -23.83 7.30 3.30
N PHE A 102 -23.65 8.48 3.89
CA PHE A 102 -24.57 9.60 3.71
C PHE A 102 -24.44 10.19 2.30
N GLY A 103 -23.23 10.20 1.72
CA GLY A 103 -23.00 10.61 0.34
C GLY A 103 -23.80 9.76 -0.65
N MET A 104 -23.78 8.44 -0.52
CA MET A 104 -24.61 7.56 -1.37
C MET A 104 -26.12 7.78 -1.19
N THR A 105 -26.55 8.18 0.01
CA THR A 105 -27.96 8.46 0.28
C THR A 105 -28.41 9.80 -0.31
N GLN A 106 -27.50 10.79 -0.35
CA GLN A 106 -27.80 12.14 -0.84
C GLN A 106 -27.61 12.27 -2.36
N ASN A 107 -26.61 11.59 -2.92
CA ASN A 107 -26.14 11.79 -4.29
C ASN A 107 -26.32 10.53 -5.17
N GLY A 108 -27.07 9.52 -4.69
CA GLY A 108 -27.29 8.27 -5.43
C GLY A 108 -26.21 7.21 -5.21
N LEU A 109 -26.50 5.99 -5.65
CA LEU A 109 -25.61 4.84 -5.50
C LEU A 109 -24.35 5.04 -6.36
N ARG A 110 -23.17 5.01 -5.75
CA ARG A 110 -21.91 5.02 -6.50
C ARG A 110 -21.45 3.59 -6.78
N GLY A 111 -21.02 3.33 -8.02
CA GLY A 111 -20.35 2.08 -8.42
C GLY A 111 -21.27 0.90 -8.76
N PHE A 112 -22.58 1.12 -8.90
CA PHE A 112 -23.55 0.07 -9.30
C PHE A 112 -24.19 0.28 -10.68
N ASP A 113 -24.07 1.47 -11.28
CA ASP A 113 -24.63 1.76 -12.60
C ASP A 113 -23.51 1.82 -13.64
N ALA A 114 -23.49 0.85 -14.56
CA ALA A 114 -22.66 0.89 -15.76
C ALA A 114 -23.22 1.84 -16.84
N ASP A 115 -24.48 2.31 -16.67
CA ASP A 115 -25.23 3.02 -17.70
C ASP A 115 -25.77 4.39 -17.25
N GLN A 116 -25.48 4.83 -16.03
CA GLN A 116 -25.79 6.17 -15.53
C GLN A 116 -24.54 6.80 -14.95
N GLU A 117 -23.62 7.17 -15.84
CA GLU A 117 -22.76 8.31 -15.57
C GLU A 117 -23.66 9.54 -15.52
N GLU A 118 -24.24 9.83 -14.35
CA GLU A 118 -24.46 11.23 -14.03
C GLU A 118 -23.07 11.85 -14.07
N GLU A 119 -22.74 12.47 -15.20
CA GLU A 119 -21.62 13.40 -15.31
C GLU A 119 -21.83 14.41 -14.17
N GLU A 120 -21.20 14.15 -13.02
CA GLU A 120 -20.98 15.18 -12.03
C GLU A 120 -20.29 16.27 -12.82
N ILE A 121 -21.00 17.37 -13.09
CA ILE A 121 -20.41 18.55 -13.73
C ILE A 121 -19.45 19.10 -12.68
N ILE A 122 -18.25 18.53 -12.65
CA ILE A 122 -17.13 19.04 -11.89
C ILE A 122 -16.84 20.38 -12.56
N LYS A 123 -17.33 21.46 -11.95
CA LYS A 123 -17.21 22.83 -12.49
C LYS A 123 -15.77 23.21 -12.84
N ASP A 124 -14.83 22.52 -12.20
CA ASP A 124 -13.40 22.65 -12.39
C ASP A 124 -12.78 21.26 -12.32
N LEU A 125 -12.96 20.48 -13.39
CA LEU A 125 -12.33 19.16 -13.57
C LEU A 125 -10.81 19.27 -13.36
N ASP A 126 -10.25 20.42 -13.74
CA ASP A 126 -8.83 20.74 -13.77
C ASP A 126 -8.26 21.07 -12.36
N ALA A 127 -9.11 21.43 -11.39
CA ALA A 127 -8.73 21.63 -9.98
C ALA A 127 -9.18 20.48 -9.05
N TYR A 128 -9.92 19.50 -9.57
CA TYR A 128 -10.49 18.44 -8.75
C TYR A 128 -9.43 17.44 -8.30
N GLY A 129 -9.17 17.37 -7.00
CA GLY A 129 -8.17 16.46 -6.44
C GLY A 129 -6.79 17.08 -6.23
N VAL A 130 -6.59 18.33 -6.68
CA VAL A 130 -5.39 19.11 -6.40
C VAL A 130 -5.44 19.66 -4.97
N ASP A 131 -4.50 19.22 -4.12
CA ASP A 131 -4.28 19.83 -2.82
C ASP A 131 -3.30 21.00 -2.98
N TRP A 132 -3.86 22.21 -3.10
CA TRP A 132 -3.07 23.42 -3.28
C TRP A 132 -2.19 23.75 -2.07
N GLU A 133 -2.45 23.19 -0.87
CA GLU A 133 -1.59 23.42 0.29
C GLU A 133 -0.33 22.55 0.22
N GLU A 134 -0.46 21.27 -0.16
CA GLU A 134 0.67 20.33 -0.30
C GLU A 134 1.53 20.60 -1.55
N LEU A 135 0.96 21.18 -2.61
CA LEU A 135 1.72 21.65 -3.80
C LEU A 135 2.74 22.75 -3.44
N HIS A 136 2.50 23.46 -2.34
CA HIS A 136 3.43 24.46 -1.79
C HIS A 136 4.34 23.87 -0.69
N ASP A 137 4.18 22.59 -0.31
CA ASP A 137 5.04 21.92 0.66
C ASP A 137 6.32 21.43 -0.03
N ALA A 138 7.44 22.05 0.36
CA ALA A 138 8.75 21.77 -0.22
C ALA A 138 9.24 20.34 0.06
N ASP A 139 8.85 19.73 1.18
CA ASP A 139 9.31 18.39 1.55
C ASP A 139 8.61 17.31 0.72
N VAL A 140 7.30 17.49 0.49
CA VAL A 140 6.49 16.60 -0.37
C VAL A 140 6.97 16.67 -1.82
N MET A 141 7.19 17.89 -2.32
CA MET A 141 7.70 18.11 -3.68
C MET A 141 9.13 17.57 -3.86
N ALA A 142 9.99 17.67 -2.84
CA ALA A 142 11.34 17.12 -2.89
C ALA A 142 11.33 15.58 -2.95
N HIS A 143 10.54 14.92 -2.10
CA HIS A 143 10.38 13.46 -2.14
C HIS A 143 9.83 12.99 -3.50
N HIS A 144 8.86 13.74 -4.05
CA HIS A 144 8.30 13.46 -5.36
C HIS A 144 9.36 13.55 -6.48
N MET A 145 10.14 14.63 -6.53
CA MET A 145 11.19 14.81 -7.53
C MET A 145 12.28 13.73 -7.44
N GLU A 146 12.60 13.26 -6.23
CA GLU A 146 13.59 12.20 -6.01
C GLU A 146 13.13 10.84 -6.55
N HIS A 147 11.84 10.51 -6.40
CA HIS A 147 11.31 9.18 -6.73
C HIS A 147 10.67 9.07 -8.13
N ASN A 148 10.39 10.20 -8.79
CA ASN A 148 9.77 10.26 -10.12
C ASN A 148 10.65 10.99 -11.15
N ALA A 149 11.97 10.99 -10.99
CA ALA A 149 12.92 11.72 -11.84
C ALA A 149 12.82 11.39 -13.36
N ASP A 150 12.31 10.20 -13.70
CA ASP A 150 12.16 9.72 -15.08
C ASP A 150 10.84 10.16 -15.76
N GLN A 151 9.93 10.80 -15.03
CA GLN A 151 8.79 11.47 -15.65
C GLN A 151 9.28 12.76 -16.30
N GLU A 152 9.61 12.70 -17.59
CA GLU A 152 9.83 13.90 -18.40
C GLU A 152 8.60 14.80 -18.27
N LEU A 153 8.71 15.84 -17.45
CA LEU A 153 7.74 16.92 -17.39
C LEU A 153 7.81 17.62 -18.74
N ASP A 154 6.78 17.42 -19.57
CA ASP A 154 6.63 18.13 -20.84
C ASP A 154 6.81 19.64 -20.58
N PRO A 155 7.70 20.34 -21.32
CA PRO A 155 7.85 21.79 -21.21
C PRO A 155 6.52 22.56 -21.33
N GLU A 156 5.55 22.06 -22.10
CA GLU A 156 4.20 22.64 -22.18
C GLU A 156 3.36 22.35 -20.92
N ALA A 157 3.60 21.22 -20.25
CA ALA A 157 2.98 20.93 -18.96
C ALA A 157 3.49 21.91 -17.88
N LEU A 158 4.75 22.34 -17.91
CA LEU A 158 5.26 23.38 -17.01
C LEU A 158 4.56 24.74 -17.19
N GLU A 159 4.06 25.06 -18.39
CA GLU A 159 3.33 26.30 -18.67
C GLU A 159 1.83 26.22 -18.38
N ASN A 160 1.19 25.07 -18.61
CA ASN A 160 -0.23 24.89 -18.33
C ASN A 160 -0.44 23.73 -17.33
N PRO A 161 -0.67 24.02 -16.02
CA PRO A 161 -0.95 23.05 -14.96
C PRO A 161 -2.12 22.09 -15.24
N PHE A 162 -2.92 22.39 -16.26
CA PHE A 162 -4.18 21.74 -16.59
C PHE A 162 -4.12 20.89 -17.87
N SER A 163 -2.94 20.70 -18.49
CA SER A 163 -2.81 19.82 -19.66
C SER A 163 -3.01 18.34 -19.27
N ASN A 164 -3.88 17.66 -20.02
CA ASN A 164 -4.36 16.31 -19.75
C ASN A 164 -3.68 15.27 -20.66
N ASP A 165 -2.41 15.49 -21.04
CA ASP A 165 -1.67 14.53 -21.84
C ASP A 165 -1.15 13.41 -20.94
N GLY A 166 -1.59 12.19 -21.24
CA GLY A 166 -1.22 11.03 -20.44
C GLY A 166 0.21 10.60 -20.68
N PRO A 167 0.87 10.00 -19.67
CA PRO A 167 2.25 9.58 -19.82
C PRO A 167 2.33 8.55 -20.96
N HIS A 168 3.27 8.78 -21.88
CA HIS A 168 3.49 7.89 -23.04
C HIS A 168 3.89 6.45 -22.65
N ARG A 169 4.24 6.22 -21.38
CA ARG A 169 4.67 4.93 -20.85
C ARG A 169 4.10 4.71 -19.45
N LEU A 170 3.37 3.61 -19.29
CA LEU A 170 2.93 3.13 -17.97
C LEU A 170 4.10 2.44 -17.25
N SER A 171 4.22 2.67 -15.94
CA SER A 171 5.15 1.93 -15.09
C SER A 171 4.61 0.50 -14.90
N HIS A 172 5.12 -0.45 -15.68
CA HIS A 172 4.86 -1.86 -15.43
C HIS A 172 5.71 -2.31 -14.24
N VAL A 173 5.07 -2.59 -13.10
CA VAL A 173 5.71 -3.23 -11.94
C VAL A 173 5.21 -4.67 -11.87
N GLU A 174 6.04 -5.62 -12.29
CA GLU A 174 5.75 -7.04 -12.07
C GLU A 174 6.23 -7.42 -10.66
N VAL A 175 5.31 -7.67 -9.74
CA VAL A 175 5.66 -8.22 -8.42
C VAL A 175 5.64 -9.75 -8.55
N GLN A 176 6.81 -10.36 -8.76
CA GLN A 176 6.92 -11.81 -8.78
C GLN A 176 6.79 -12.36 -7.36
N GLU A 177 5.90 -13.33 -7.16
CA GLU A 177 5.79 -14.01 -5.86
C GLU A 177 7.09 -14.79 -5.60
N PRO A 178 7.71 -14.65 -4.42
CA PRO A 178 8.93 -15.37 -4.12
C PRO A 178 8.65 -16.87 -4.15
N LEU A 179 9.40 -17.59 -4.98
CA LEU A 179 9.22 -19.04 -5.13
C LEU A 179 9.56 -19.73 -3.82
N CYS A 180 8.69 -20.64 -3.37
CA CYS A 180 8.97 -21.49 -2.22
C CYS A 180 10.24 -22.32 -2.50
N PRO A 181 11.30 -22.21 -1.68
CA PRO A 181 12.53 -22.95 -1.90
C PRO A 181 12.43 -24.41 -1.44
N PHE A 182 11.32 -24.80 -0.80
CA PHE A 182 11.13 -26.09 -0.14
C PHE A 182 10.06 -26.95 -0.83
N SER A 183 10.18 -28.28 -0.66
CA SER A 183 9.09 -29.21 -1.01
C SER A 183 7.91 -29.06 -0.04
N VAL A 184 6.74 -29.51 -0.45
CA VAL A 184 5.51 -29.48 0.37
C VAL A 184 5.69 -30.20 1.70
N GLU A 185 6.48 -31.27 1.73
CA GLU A 185 6.78 -32.05 2.94
C GLU A 185 7.57 -31.23 3.96
N TYR A 186 8.57 -30.48 3.49
CA TYR A 186 9.38 -29.61 4.36
C TYR A 186 8.60 -28.40 4.87
N VAL A 187 7.73 -27.81 4.04
CA VAL A 187 6.82 -26.75 4.48
C VAL A 187 5.91 -27.26 5.61
N THR A 188 5.36 -28.48 5.45
CA THR A 188 4.51 -29.09 6.49
C THR A 188 5.28 -29.33 7.80
N GLN A 189 6.56 -29.73 7.71
CA GLN A 189 7.42 -29.89 8.89
C GLN A 189 7.70 -28.56 9.58
N LEU A 190 8.01 -27.51 8.80
CA LEU A 190 8.18 -26.15 9.31
C LEU A 190 6.89 -25.67 10.00
N ASP A 191 5.73 -25.84 9.38
CA ASP A 191 4.45 -25.44 9.97
C ASP A 191 4.15 -26.16 11.28
N THR A 192 4.47 -27.46 11.34
CA THR A 192 4.34 -28.24 12.57
C THR A 192 5.28 -27.74 13.66
N HIS A 193 6.52 -27.39 13.31
CA HIS A 193 7.51 -26.81 14.23
C HIS A 193 7.04 -25.46 14.77
N LEU A 194 6.58 -24.56 13.88
CA LEU A 194 6.07 -23.24 14.23
C LEU A 194 4.82 -23.30 15.12
N ALA A 195 3.94 -24.28 14.90
CA ALA A 195 2.74 -24.48 15.72
C ALA A 195 3.07 -24.86 17.18
N LEU A 196 4.23 -25.48 17.43
CA LEU A 196 4.70 -25.79 18.78
C LEU A 196 5.34 -24.59 19.47
N ASN A 197 5.74 -23.56 18.72
CA ASN A 197 6.40 -22.38 19.28
C ASN A 197 5.37 -21.50 20.03
N PRO A 198 5.56 -21.25 21.35
CA PRO A 198 4.62 -20.47 22.17
C PRO A 198 4.53 -19.00 21.74
N HIS A 199 5.51 -18.50 21.00
CA HIS A 199 5.56 -17.12 20.52
C HIS A 199 4.84 -16.90 19.18
N SER A 200 4.45 -17.96 18.48
CA SER A 200 3.79 -17.91 17.17
C SER A 200 2.50 -17.08 17.15
N ALA A 201 1.71 -17.13 18.23
CA ALA A 201 0.46 -16.39 18.36
C ALA A 201 0.64 -14.94 18.86
N SER A 202 1.85 -14.53 19.23
CA SER A 202 2.09 -13.22 19.84
C SER A 202 2.11 -12.09 18.82
N ARG A 203 1.45 -10.96 19.15
CA ARG A 203 1.56 -9.70 18.37
C ARG A 203 2.81 -8.87 18.73
N ASN A 204 3.59 -9.30 19.72
CA ASN A 204 4.79 -8.59 20.16
C ASN A 204 5.93 -8.79 19.14
N MET A 205 6.60 -7.69 18.76
CA MET A 205 7.72 -7.74 17.81
C MET A 205 8.93 -8.51 18.32
N ASN A 206 9.19 -8.52 19.63
CA ASN A 206 10.27 -9.33 20.21
C ASN A 206 9.95 -10.83 20.06
N SER A 207 8.71 -11.23 20.33
CA SER A 207 8.26 -12.61 20.11
C SER A 207 8.35 -13.00 18.63
N ARG A 208 8.00 -12.09 17.71
CA ARG A 208 8.15 -12.32 16.26
C ARG A 208 9.60 -12.46 15.83
N ARG A 209 10.51 -11.71 16.46
CA ARG A 209 11.95 -11.88 16.26
C ARG A 209 12.42 -13.27 16.69
N ASP A 210 11.95 -13.75 17.84
CA ASP A 210 12.29 -15.09 18.32
C ASP A 210 11.77 -16.18 17.36
N VAL A 211 10.54 -16.01 16.86
CA VAL A 211 9.96 -16.89 15.82
C VAL A 211 10.78 -16.87 14.53
N TRP A 212 11.26 -15.70 14.08
CA TRP A 212 12.14 -15.60 12.92
C TRP A 212 13.44 -16.38 13.12
N ILE A 213 14.11 -16.20 14.26
CA ILE A 213 15.38 -16.87 14.54
C ILE A 213 15.19 -18.40 14.56
N ASP A 214 14.18 -18.87 15.29
CA ASP A 214 13.84 -20.30 15.38
C ASP A 214 13.53 -20.91 14.00
N ALA A 215 12.71 -20.23 13.20
CA ALA A 215 12.37 -20.67 11.85
C ALA A 215 13.59 -20.70 10.92
N LEU A 216 14.45 -19.67 10.99
CA LEU A 216 15.64 -19.58 10.17
C LEU A 216 16.65 -20.69 10.52
N ASP A 217 16.84 -20.98 11.80
CA ASP A 217 17.73 -22.04 12.25
C ASP A 217 17.18 -23.43 11.87
N PHE A 218 15.86 -23.64 11.96
CA PHE A 218 15.21 -24.85 11.44
C PHE A 218 15.46 -25.03 9.93
N CYS A 219 15.27 -23.97 9.15
CA CYS A 219 15.52 -23.99 7.70
C CYS A 219 17.00 -24.27 7.36
N ARG A 220 17.94 -23.74 8.14
CA ARG A 220 19.38 -24.02 7.96
C ARG A 220 19.71 -25.48 8.19
N HIS A 221 19.15 -26.08 9.23
CA HIS A 221 19.35 -27.51 9.54
C HIS A 221 18.77 -28.47 8.50
N LEU A 222 17.85 -28.02 7.65
CA LEU A 222 17.32 -28.82 6.56
C LEU A 222 18.19 -28.83 5.29
N TYR A 223 19.13 -27.89 5.17
CA TYR A 223 20.04 -27.77 4.01
C TYR A 223 21.45 -28.37 4.25
N ASP A 224 21.78 -28.73 5.50
CA ASP A 224 22.99 -29.49 5.85
C ASP A 224 22.75 -31.01 5.76
#